data_AF-A0A7W1PVD6-F1
#
_entry.id   AF-A0A7W1PVD6-F1
#
_cell.length_a   1.000
_cell.length_b   1.000
_cell.length_c   1.000
_cell.angle_alpha   90.00
_cell.angle_beta   90.00
_cell.angle_gamma   90.00
#
_symmetry.space_group_name_H-M   'P 1'
#
loop_
_entity.id
_entity.type
_entity.pdbx_description
1 polymer ?
#
loop_
_entity_poly.entity_id
_entity_poly.type
_entity_poly.pdbx_seq_one_letter_code
_entity_poly.pdbx_strand_id
1 'polypeptide(L)' 'MKILIAILVVFFATTQEYRVKFGSVIPKDSPWETGLNEYIRYAEAKSGNKLKFKTYLGGQLGGEVEMIKSVAMGTLEA' A
#
# COMPACT_ATOMS: atom_id res chain seq x y z
N MET A 1 16.40 -39.89 8.79
CA MET A 1 16.94 -38.51 8.67
C MET A 1 16.55 -37.77 7.39
N LYS A 2 16.21 -38.45 6.28
CA LYS A 2 15.78 -37.81 5.02
C LYS A 2 14.36 -37.20 5.08
N ILE A 3 13.47 -37.79 5.89
CA ILE A 3 12.07 -37.34 6.05
C ILE A 3 11.95 -36.02 6.84
N LEU A 4 12.86 -35.77 7.81
CA LEU A 4 12.87 -34.51 8.57
C LEU A 4 13.22 -33.29 7.70
N ILE A 5 14.10 -33.46 6.71
CA ILE A 5 14.52 -32.37 5.82
C ILE A 5 13.40 -31.99 4.84
N ALA A 6 12.58 -32.96 4.42
CA ALA A 6 11.46 -32.71 3.50
C ALA A 6 10.31 -31.89 4.15
N ILE A 7 10.13 -31.98 5.48
CA ILE A 7 9.08 -31.24 6.20
C ILE A 7 9.47 -29.77 6.41
N LEU A 8 10.78 -29.45 6.47
CA LEU A 8 11.25 -28.09 6.74
C LEU A 8 11.07 -27.12 5.56
N VAL A 9 10.96 -27.64 4.33
CA VAL A 9 10.88 -26.82 3.10
C VAL A 9 9.46 -26.30 2.83
N VAL A 10 8.43 -26.91 3.43
CA VAL A 10 7.01 -26.60 3.12
C VAL A 10 6.51 -25.32 3.82
N PHE A 11 7.26 -24.74 4.75
CA PHE A 11 6.79 -23.61 5.56
C PHE A 11 7.10 -22.20 5.03
N PHE A 12 7.84 -22.05 3.93
CA PHE A 12 8.05 -20.73 3.31
C PHE A 12 6.98 -20.45 2.25
N ALA A 13 5.71 -20.35 2.67
CA ALA A 13 4.71 -19.69 1.85
C ALA A 13 5.00 -18.19 1.87
N THR A 14 5.63 -17.67 0.82
CA THR A 14 5.83 -16.23 0.67
C THR A 14 4.46 -15.58 0.47
N THR A 15 4.00 -14.81 1.45
CA THR A 15 2.79 -14.02 1.27
C THR A 15 3.10 -12.89 0.30
N GLN A 16 2.42 -12.84 -0.84
CA GLN A 16 2.62 -11.77 -1.83
C GLN A 16 2.15 -10.45 -1.22
N GLU A 17 3.08 -9.51 -1.06
CA GLU A 17 2.79 -8.12 -0.68
C GLU A 17 2.46 -7.29 -1.92
N TYR A 18 1.40 -6.49 -1.85
CA TYR A 18 1.00 -5.51 -2.84
C TYR A 18 1.26 -4.11 -2.26
N ARG A 19 2.11 -3.35 -2.95
CA ARG A 19 2.46 -1.98 -2.56
C ARG A 19 1.65 -1.00 -3.40
N VAL A 20 0.81 -0.21 -2.75
CA VAL A 20 -0.05 0.81 -3.34
C VAL A 20 0.59 2.17 -3.13
N LYS A 21 0.94 2.89 -4.20
CA LYS A 21 1.28 4.31 -4.11
C LYS A 21 -0.03 5.09 -4.08
N PHE A 22 -0.18 5.93 -3.06
CA PHE A 22 -1.38 6.72 -2.82
C PHE A 22 -1.04 8.22 -2.94
N GLY A 23 -1.54 8.87 -3.98
CA GLY A 23 -1.34 10.31 -4.22
C GLY A 23 -2.47 11.15 -3.63
N SER A 24 -2.14 12.29 -3.02
CA SER A 24 -3.17 13.25 -2.61
C SER A 24 -2.65 14.69 -2.54
N VAL A 25 -3.56 15.64 -2.80
CA VAL A 25 -3.34 17.07 -2.56
C VAL A 25 -3.60 17.48 -1.11
N ILE A 26 -4.06 16.55 -0.27
CA ILE A 26 -4.28 16.77 1.17
C ILE A 26 -2.99 17.35 1.78
N PRO A 27 -3.08 18.46 2.54
CA PRO A 27 -1.93 19.00 3.26
C PRO A 27 -1.44 18.03 4.33
N LYS A 28 -0.12 18.01 4.54
CA LYS A 28 0.46 17.33 5.69
C LYS A 28 0.01 17.97 7.00
N ASP A 29 0.03 17.18 8.08
CA ASP A 29 -0.34 17.56 9.44
C ASP A 29 -1.80 18.06 9.55
N SER A 30 -2.64 17.68 8.59
CA SER A 30 -4.06 18.05 8.56
C SER A 30 -4.95 16.95 9.15
N PRO A 31 -6.17 17.27 9.61
CA PRO A 31 -7.14 16.25 10.06
C PRO A 31 -7.44 15.19 8.99
N TRP A 32 -7.33 15.55 7.71
CA TRP A 32 -7.50 14.63 6.58
C TRP A 32 -6.39 13.59 6.50
N GLU A 33 -5.13 13.97 6.78
CA GLU A 33 -4.03 13.02 6.87
C GLU A 33 -4.27 12.01 8.00
N THR A 34 -4.73 12.48 9.16
CA THR A 34 -5.06 11.60 10.29
C THR A 34 -6.11 10.54 9.90
N GLY A 35 -7.20 10.97 9.24
CA GLY A 35 -8.24 10.06 8.76
C GLY A 35 -7.73 9.08 7.70
N LEU A 36 -6.91 9.55 6.76
CA LEU A 36 -6.29 8.70 5.74
C LEU A 36 -5.36 7.65 6.36
N ASN A 37 -4.55 8.04 7.34
CA ASN A 37 -3.64 7.13 8.05
C ASN A 37 -4.42 6.07 8.84
N GLU A 38 -5.55 6.43 9.44
CA GLU A 38 -6.43 5.46 10.09
C GLU A 38 -7.04 4.48 9.08
N TYR A 39 -7.54 4.97 7.95
CA TYR A 39 -8.04 4.12 6.87
C TYR A 39 -6.97 3.15 6.36
N ILE A 40 -5.76 3.64 6.07
CA ILE A 40 -4.62 2.82 5.64
C ILE A 40 -4.34 1.74 6.66
N ARG A 41 -4.23 2.09 7.94
CA ARG A 41 -3.99 1.13 9.02
C ARG A 41 -5.05 0.02 9.03
N TYR A 42 -6.33 0.36 8.87
CA TYR A 42 -7.39 -0.64 8.79
C TYR A 42 -7.29 -1.50 7.52
N ALA A 43 -7.00 -0.90 6.36
CA ALA A 43 -6.86 -1.61 5.10
C ALA A 43 -5.70 -2.62 5.14
N GLU A 44 -4.54 -2.22 5.67
CA GLU A 44 -3.40 -3.11 5.87
C GLU A 44 -3.76 -4.26 6.81
N ALA A 45 -4.38 -3.98 7.96
CA ALA A 45 -4.78 -5.00 8.92
C ALA A 45 -5.80 -5.99 8.34
N LYS A 46 -6.84 -5.49 7.65
CA LYS A 46 -7.90 -6.32 7.05
C LYS A 46 -7.39 -7.17 5.89
N SER A 47 -6.33 -6.74 5.21
CA SER A 47 -5.68 -7.53 4.17
C SER A 47 -4.74 -8.63 4.69
N GLY A 48 -4.63 -8.81 6.01
CA GLY A 48 -3.62 -9.69 6.59
C GLY A 48 -2.19 -9.19 6.32
N ASN A 49 -1.99 -7.87 6.30
CA ASN A 49 -0.74 -7.18 5.95
C ASN A 49 -0.25 -7.39 4.50
N LYS A 50 -1.09 -7.93 3.62
CA LYS A 50 -0.74 -8.10 2.20
C LYS A 50 -0.79 -6.79 1.42
N LEU A 51 -1.67 -5.86 1.79
CA LEU A 51 -1.67 -4.50 1.27
C LEU A 51 -0.73 -3.64 2.10
N LYS A 52 0.12 -2.87 1.43
CA LYS A 52 0.99 -1.86 2.02
C LYS A 52 0.90 -0.56 1.26
N PHE A 53 0.80 0.56 1.96
CA PHE A 53 0.62 1.86 1.32
C PHE A 53 1.87 2.72 1.41
N LYS A 54 2.13 3.50 0.35
CA LYS A 54 3.10 4.58 0.35
C LYS A 54 2.39 5.86 -0.07
N THR A 55 2.21 6.77 0.87
CA THR A 55 1.48 8.03 0.66
C THR A 55 2.39 9.14 0.15
N TYR A 56 1.85 9.94 -0.77
CA TYR A 56 2.47 11.13 -1.33
C TYR A 56 1.48 12.30 -1.20
N LEU A 57 1.59 13.03 -0.10
CA LEU A 57 0.67 14.10 0.28
C LEU A 57 1.17 15.47 -0.17
N GLY A 58 0.31 16.49 -0.09
CA GLY A 58 0.63 17.87 -0.44
C GLY A 58 0.93 18.07 -1.93
N GLY A 59 0.39 17.23 -2.80
CA GLY A 59 0.57 17.34 -4.25
C GLY A 59 1.97 16.96 -4.73
N GLN A 60 2.70 16.12 -3.98
CA GLN A 60 4.04 15.66 -4.35
C GLN A 60 4.14 14.99 -5.72
N LEU A 61 3.04 14.42 -6.23
CA LEU A 61 2.95 13.78 -7.53
C LEU A 61 2.27 14.66 -8.61
N GLY A 62 1.97 15.92 -8.29
CA GLY A 62 1.21 16.83 -9.14
C GLY A 62 -0.15 17.20 -8.55
N GLY A 63 -0.95 17.95 -9.33
CA GLY A 63 -2.32 18.26 -8.99
C GLY A 63 -3.26 17.07 -9.12
N GLU A 64 -4.50 17.24 -8.68
CA GLU A 64 -5.50 16.16 -8.68
C GLU A 64 -5.77 15.62 -10.10
N VAL A 65 -5.86 16.51 -11.08
CA VAL A 65 -6.09 16.13 -12.49
C VAL A 65 -4.94 15.31 -13.06
N GLU A 66 -3.69 15.65 -12.73
CA GLU A 66 -2.49 14.90 -13.14
C GLU A 66 -2.45 13.51 -12.48
N MET A 67 -2.84 13.41 -11.21
CA MET A 67 -2.88 12.13 -10.50
C MET A 67 -3.98 11.22 -11.06
N ILE A 68 -5.18 11.74 -11.37
CA ILE A 68 -6.25 10.96 -12.01
C ILE A 68 -5.78 10.39 -13.36
N LYS A 69 -5.06 11.18 -14.17
CA LYS A 69 -4.47 10.70 -15.43
C LYS A 69 -3.45 9.59 -15.18
N SER A 70 -2.63 9.71 -14.13
CA SER A 70 -1.64 8.71 -13.75
C SER A 70 -2.29 7.39 -13.31
N VAL A 71 -3.41 7.46 -12.59
CA VAL A 71 -4.23 6.28 -12.27
C VAL A 71 -4.78 5.63 -13.53
N ALA A 72 -5.35 6.43 -14.44
CA ALA A 72 -5.86 5.93 -15.72
C ALA A 72 -4.78 5.28 -16.59
N MET A 73 -3.54 5.77 -16.51
CA MET A 73 -2.38 5.20 -17.21
C MET A 73 -1.77 3.99 -16.49
N GLY A 74 -2.21 3.66 -15.26
CA GLY A 74 -1.66 2.57 -14.46
C GLY A 74 -0.28 2.86 -13.87
N THR A 75 0.14 4.12 -13.79
CA THR A 75 1.43 4.53 -13.21
C THR A 75 1.31 4.94 -11.73
N LEU A 76 0.07 5.13 -11.25
CA LEU A 76 -0.32 5.35 -9.87
C LEU A 76 -1.47 4.40 -9.52
N GLU A 77 -1.45 3.80 -8.33
CA GLU A 77 -2.49 2.83 -7.95
C GLU A 77 -3.70 3.48 -7.27
N ALA A 78 -3.50 4.57 -6.51
CA ALA A 78 -4.54 5.29 -5.79
C ALA A 78 -4.25 6.79 -5.66
#